data_AF-A0A1G2BQ30-F1
#
_entry.id   AF-A0A1G2BQ30-F1
#
_cell.length_a   1.000
_cell.length_b   1.000
_cell.length_c   1.000
_cell.angle_alpha   90.00
_cell.angle_beta   90.00
_cell.angle_gamma   90.00
#
_symmetry.space_group_name_H-M   'P 1'
#
loop_
_entity.id
_entity.type
_entity.pdbx_description
1 polymer ?
#
loop_
_entity_poly.entity_id
_entity_poly.type
_entity_poly.pdbx_seq_one_letter_code
_entity_poly.pdbx_strand_id
1 'polypeptide(L)'
;MNNKERVVSAPEQERYTAALSYVWILCLYPLLFKKNSAFIQFHAKQGLALFILEIISFLFLVFAPLVIIICVILSILGVKAAIAGRYWKLPVIGDWVKKLGI
;
A
#
# COMPACT_ATOMS: atom_id res chain seq x y z
N MET A 1 7.60 -19.98 10.09
CA MET A 1 7.88 -18.57 9.75
C MET A 1 6.56 -17.89 9.39
N ASN A 2 6.23 -16.76 10.03
CA ASN A 2 5.02 -16.00 9.74
C ASN A 2 5.08 -15.48 8.29
N ASN A 3 4.07 -15.78 7.48
CA ASN A 3 4.00 -15.49 6.04
C ASN A 3 4.01 -13.98 5.69
N LYS A 4 4.13 -13.09 6.69
CA LYS A 4 4.05 -11.63 6.58
C LYS A 4 5.34 -10.93 6.15
N GLU A 5 6.46 -11.64 6.04
CA GLU A 5 7.79 -11.04 5.78
C GLU A 5 8.60 -11.80 4.72
N ARG A 6 7.93 -12.35 3.69
CA ARG A 6 8.65 -12.94 2.55
C ARG A 6 9.38 -11.82 1.79
N VAL A 7 10.68 -11.72 1.99
CA VAL A 7 11.58 -10.96 1.13
C VAL A 7 11.67 -11.75 -0.18
N VAL A 8 11.17 -11.17 -1.27
CA VAL A 8 11.35 -11.74 -2.61
C VAL A 8 12.45 -10.95 -3.28
N SER A 9 13.35 -11.65 -3.97
CA SER A 9 14.37 -11.05 -4.84
C SER A 9 13.72 -10.47 -6.11
N ALA A 10 12.68 -9.66 -5.94
CA ALA A 10 12.03 -8.98 -7.05
C ALA A 10 13.07 -8.08 -7.73
N PRO A 11 13.13 -8.06 -9.07
CA PRO A 11 14.03 -7.18 -9.79
C PRO A 11 13.88 -5.74 -9.33
N GLU A 12 14.96 -4.97 -9.35
CA GLU A 12 14.98 -3.58 -8.89
C GLU A 12 13.88 -2.72 -9.58
N GLN A 13 13.67 -2.94 -10.87
CA GLN A 13 12.62 -2.25 -11.64
C GLN A 13 11.22 -2.57 -11.12
N GLU A 14 10.96 -3.80 -10.69
CA GLU A 14 9.68 -4.17 -10.09
C GLU A 14 9.49 -3.51 -8.72
N ARG A 15 10.56 -3.35 -7.94
CA ARG A 15 10.57 -2.65 -6.64
C ARG A 15 10.18 -1.19 -6.78
N TYR A 16 10.76 -0.46 -7.72
CA TYR A 16 10.37 0.93 -7.98
C TYR A 16 8.96 1.05 -8.57
N THR A 17 8.57 0.14 -9.47
CA THR A 17 7.21 0.14 -10.04
C THR A 17 6.15 -0.16 -8.98
N ALA A 18 6.45 -1.05 -8.03
CA ALA A 18 5.61 -1.32 -6.87
C ALA A 18 5.55 -0.11 -5.93
N ALA A 19 6.68 0.57 -5.67
CA ALA A 19 6.72 1.76 -4.83
C ALA A 19 5.88 2.92 -5.41
N LEU A 20 5.87 3.07 -6.75
CA LEU A 20 5.02 4.04 -7.45
C LEU A 20 3.54 3.89 -7.11
N SER A 21 3.12 2.68 -6.74
CA SER A 21 1.74 2.41 -6.38
C SER A 21 1.25 3.19 -5.17
N TYR A 22 2.14 3.68 -4.32
CA TYR A 22 1.81 4.46 -3.13
C TYR A 22 1.79 5.97 -3.38
N VAL A 23 1.95 6.40 -4.64
CA VAL A 23 1.91 7.80 -5.03
C VAL A 23 0.55 8.11 -5.66
N TRP A 24 -0.45 8.34 -4.80
CA TRP A 24 -1.79 8.81 -5.17
C TRP A 24 -2.38 8.09 -6.40
N ILE A 25 -2.76 8.83 -7.44
CA ILE A 25 -3.35 8.31 -8.68
C ILE A 25 -2.42 7.39 -9.48
N LEU A 26 -1.10 7.45 -9.26
CA LEU A 26 -0.13 6.64 -10.00
C LEU A 26 -0.29 5.13 -9.70
N CYS A 27 -1.02 4.76 -8.64
CA CYS A 27 -1.43 3.38 -8.38
C CYS A 27 -2.14 2.70 -9.56
N LEU A 28 -2.80 3.47 -10.42
CA LEU A 28 -3.51 2.96 -11.58
C LEU A 28 -2.56 2.42 -12.67
N TYR A 29 -1.37 3.00 -12.84
CA TYR A 29 -0.44 2.52 -13.87
C TYR A 29 0.04 1.08 -13.61
N PRO A 30 0.61 0.75 -12.42
CA PRO A 30 1.01 -0.61 -12.10
C PRO A 30 -0.19 -1.58 -12.10
N LEU A 31 -1.35 -1.12 -11.62
CA LEU A 31 -2.56 -1.93 -11.57
C LEU A 31 -3.04 -2.35 -12.97
N LEU A 32 -3.08 -1.42 -13.92
CA LEU A 32 -3.62 -1.66 -15.26
C LEU A 32 -2.60 -2.30 -16.21
N PHE A 33 -1.32 -1.94 -16.09
CA PHE A 33 -0.31 -2.31 -17.10
C PHE A 33 0.71 -3.35 -16.63
N LYS A 34 0.83 -3.63 -15.33
CA LYS A 34 1.81 -4.59 -14.77
C LYS A 34 1.13 -5.83 -14.18
N LYS A 35 0.19 -6.41 -14.92
CA LYS A 35 -0.64 -7.55 -14.48
C LYS A 35 0.13 -8.86 -14.24
N ASN A 36 1.29 -9.02 -14.87
CA ASN A 36 2.07 -10.26 -14.82
C ASN A 36 2.96 -10.38 -13.58
N SER A 37 3.19 -9.30 -12.83
CA SER A 37 3.97 -9.35 -11.59
C SER A 37 3.05 -9.38 -10.38
N ALA A 38 3.06 -10.50 -9.66
CA ALA A 38 2.32 -10.65 -8.41
C ALA A 38 2.79 -9.63 -7.34
N PHE A 39 4.08 -9.29 -7.34
CA PHE A 39 4.66 -8.33 -6.40
C PHE A 39 4.17 -6.91 -6.67
N ILE A 40 4.23 -6.47 -7.92
CA ILE A 40 3.71 -5.17 -8.32
C ILE A 40 2.20 -5.09 -8.05
N GLN A 41 1.44 -6.12 -8.44
CA GLN A 41 -0.02 -6.15 -8.22
C GLN A 41 -0.40 -6.14 -6.74
N PHE A 42 0.42 -6.74 -5.87
CA PHE A 42 0.20 -6.71 -4.43
C PHE A 42 0.32 -5.28 -3.86
N HIS A 43 1.36 -4.54 -4.24
CA HIS A 43 1.50 -3.14 -3.82
C HIS A 43 0.52 -2.20 -4.52
N ALA A 44 0.19 -2.46 -5.81
CA ALA A 44 -0.79 -1.70 -6.59
C ALA A 44 -2.18 -1.70 -5.95
N LYS A 45 -2.67 -2.88 -5.51
CA LYS A 45 -3.99 -3.00 -4.87
C LYS A 45 -4.05 -2.26 -3.53
N GLN A 46 -2.95 -2.23 -2.77
CA GLN A 46 -2.88 -1.49 -1.52
C GLN A 46 -2.83 0.02 -1.75
N GLY A 47 -2.07 0.45 -2.75
CA GLY A 47 -2.06 1.83 -3.24
C GLY A 47 -3.44 2.31 -3.69
N LEU A 48 -4.16 1.47 -4.45
CA LEU A 48 -5.54 1.74 -4.85
C LEU A 48 -6.47 1.90 -3.63
N ALA A 49 -6.33 1.05 -2.61
CA ALA A 49 -7.15 1.17 -1.40
C ALA A 49 -6.92 2.50 -0.67
N LEU A 50 -5.66 2.96 -0.57
CA LEU A 50 -5.32 4.28 -0.03
C LEU A 50 -5.91 5.40 -0.88
N PHE A 51 -5.74 5.33 -2.20
CA PHE A 51 -6.30 6.32 -3.13
C PHE A 51 -7.83 6.44 -3.01
N ILE A 52 -8.55 5.32 -2.96
CA ILE A 52 -10.00 5.31 -2.77
C ILE A 52 -10.38 5.94 -1.42
N LEU A 53 -9.66 5.60 -0.34
CA LEU A 53 -9.91 6.18 0.98
C LEU A 53 -9.70 7.70 0.99
N GLU A 54 -8.66 8.19 0.33
CA GLU A 54 -8.40 9.63 0.17
C GLU A 54 -9.53 10.32 -0.59
N ILE A 55 -10.03 9.73 -1.68
CA ILE A 55 -11.17 10.28 -2.44
C ILE A 55 -12.45 10.32 -1.59
N ILE A 56 -12.76 9.23 -0.88
CA ILE A 56 -13.94 9.15 0.00
C ILE A 56 -13.83 10.15 1.15
N SER A 57 -12.62 10.43 1.64
CA SER A 57 -12.42 11.37 2.75
C SER A 57 -12.92 12.78 2.44
N PHE A 58 -12.89 13.21 1.17
CA PHE A 58 -13.39 14.52 0.77
C PHE A 58 -14.91 14.67 0.93
N LEU A 59 -15.68 13.58 1.05
CA LEU A 59 -17.09 13.65 1.41
C LEU A 59 -17.31 14.11 2.87
N PHE A 60 -16.28 14.02 3.70
CA PHE A 60 -16.30 14.35 5.13
C PHE A 60 -15.20 15.36 5.47
N LEU A 61 -15.35 16.60 5.00
CA LEU A 61 -14.34 17.66 5.04
C LEU A 61 -13.68 17.87 6.42
N VAL A 62 -14.43 17.71 7.52
CA VAL A 62 -13.91 17.86 8.89
C VAL A 62 -12.86 16.79 9.23
N PHE A 63 -13.04 15.56 8.75
CA PHE A 63 -12.15 14.43 9.04
C PHE A 63 -11.10 14.21 7.93
N ALA A 64 -11.29 14.80 6.75
CA ALA A 64 -10.40 14.64 5.61
C ALA A 64 -8.91 14.87 5.96
N PRO A 65 -8.51 15.96 6.66
CA PRO A 65 -7.10 16.20 6.97
C PRO A 65 -6.45 15.06 7.77
N LEU A 66 -7.18 14.51 8.76
CA LEU A 66 -6.70 13.40 9.57
C LEU A 66 -6.54 12.12 8.74
N VAL A 67 -7.52 11.81 7.89
CA VAL A 67 -7.47 10.64 7.00
C VAL A 67 -6.30 10.75 6.03
N ILE A 68 -6.08 11.92 5.41
CA ILE A 68 -4.96 12.16 4.51
C ILE A 68 -3.62 11.94 5.23
N ILE A 69 -3.44 12.45 6.45
CA ILE A 69 -2.20 12.25 7.23
C ILE A 69 -1.94 10.75 7.45
N ILE A 70 -2.97 9.99 7.83
CA ILE A 70 -2.85 8.53 8.02
C ILE A 70 -2.48 7.83 6.71
N CYS A 71 -3.14 8.19 5.60
CA CYS A 71 -2.84 7.62 4.28
C CYS A 71 -1.39 7.91 3.86
N VAL A 72 -0.89 9.13 4.07
CA VAL A 72 0.51 9.49 3.78
C VAL A 72 1.50 8.64 4.59
N ILE A 73 1.25 8.44 5.88
CA ILE A 73 2.09 7.59 6.74
C ILE A 73 2.09 6.15 6.21
N LEU A 74 0.91 5.59 5.91
CA LEU A 74 0.78 4.24 5.36
C LEU A 74 1.46 4.10 4.00
N SER A 75 1.35 5.11 3.12
CA SER A 75 2.05 5.17 1.84
C SER A 75 3.55 5.11 2.01
N ILE A 76 4.13 5.88 2.95
CA ILE A 76 5.58 5.85 3.23
C ILE A 76 6.03 4.45 3.68
N LEU A 77 5.26 3.80 4.57
CA LEU A 77 5.57 2.44 5.02
C LEU A 77 5.47 1.43 3.87
N GLY A 78 4.47 1.59 3.00
CA GLY A 78 4.29 0.82 1.78
C GLY A 78 5.46 0.96 0.81
N VAL A 79 5.91 2.19 0.55
CA VAL A 79 7.10 2.50 -0.27
C VAL A 79 8.34 1.81 0.30
N LYS A 80 8.59 1.94 1.61
CA LYS A 80 9.75 1.30 2.27
C LYS A 80 9.72 -0.22 2.11
N ALA A 81 8.54 -0.83 2.21
CA ALA A 81 8.40 -2.28 2.01
C ALA A 81 8.59 -2.69 0.53
N ALA A 82 8.02 -1.93 -0.40
CA ALA A 82 8.16 -2.17 -1.84
C ALA A 82 9.62 -2.02 -2.29
N ILE A 83 10.29 -0.95 -1.87
CA ILE A 83 11.72 -0.76 -2.10
C ILE A 83 12.51 -1.88 -1.44
N ALA A 84 12.12 -2.45 -0.31
CA ALA A 84 12.83 -3.59 0.27
C ALA A 84 12.49 -4.95 -0.38
N GLY A 85 11.64 -5.00 -1.41
CA GLY A 85 11.22 -6.25 -2.05
C GLY A 85 10.35 -7.15 -1.15
N ARG A 86 9.64 -6.58 -0.17
CA ARG A 86 8.86 -7.34 0.81
C ARG A 86 7.37 -7.25 0.53
N TYR A 87 6.69 -8.39 0.57
CA TYR A 87 5.22 -8.47 0.59
C TYR A 87 4.69 -8.07 1.98
N TRP A 88 4.68 -6.77 2.25
CA TRP A 88 4.16 -6.25 3.50
C TRP A 88 2.73 -5.72 3.30
N LYS A 89 1.80 -6.23 4.11
CA LYS A 89 0.43 -5.74 4.15
C LYS A 89 0.36 -4.49 5.03
N LEU A 90 -0.28 -3.44 4.53
CA LEU A 90 -0.61 -2.25 5.31
C LEU A 90 -1.39 -2.69 6.56
N PRO A 91 -1.05 -2.14 7.72
CA PRO A 91 -1.67 -2.57 8.95
C PRO A 91 -3.01 -1.86 9.08
N VAL A 92 -4.07 -2.56 8.70
CA VAL A 92 -5.46 -2.12 8.87
C VAL A 92 -5.90 -2.26 10.32
N ILE A 93 -6.82 -1.40 10.78
CA ILE A 93 -7.34 -1.41 12.16
C ILE A 93 -7.75 -2.82 12.61
N GLY A 94 -8.41 -3.59 11.73
CA GLY A 94 -8.80 -4.98 12.04
C GLY A 94 -7.62 -5.94 12.29
N ASP A 95 -6.47 -5.73 11.63
CA ASP A 95 -5.26 -6.52 11.87
C ASP A 95 -4.55 -6.10 13.16
N TRP A 96 -4.66 -4.82 13.56
CA TRP A 96 -4.16 -4.33 14.85
C TRP A 96 -4.98 -4.88 16.02
N VAL A 97 -6.31 -4.84 15.92
CA VAL A 97 -7.23 -5.34 16.96
C VAL A 97 -6.97 -6.82 17.23
N LYS A 98 -6.90 -7.67 16.19
CA LYS A 98 -6.51 -9.08 16.32
C LYS A 98 -5.16 -9.32 16.98
N LYS A 99 -4.22 -8.37 16.84
CA LYS A 99 -2.88 -8.46 17.45
C LYS A 99 -2.88 -8.04 18.93
N LEU A 100 -3.88 -7.29 19.37
CA LEU A 100 -4.06 -6.83 20.74
C LEU A 100 -4.89 -7.81 21.61
N GLY A 101 -5.40 -8.91 21.03
CA GLY A 101 -6.15 -9.92 21.77
C GLY A 101 -7.56 -9.49 22.19
N ILE A 102 -8.06 -8.42 21.57
CA ILE A 102 -9.43 -7.90 21.70
C ILE A 102 -10.20 -8.10 20.39
#